data_AF-A0A2E3DLI2-F1
#
_entry.id   AF-A0A2E3DLI2-F1
#
_cell.length_a   1.000
_cell.length_b   1.000
_cell.length_c   1.000
_cell.angle_alpha   90.00
_cell.angle_beta   90.00
_cell.angle_gamma   90.00
#
_symmetry.space_group_name_H-M   'P 1'
#
loop_
_entity.id
_entity.type
_entity.pdbx_description
1 polymer ?
#
loop_
_entity_poly.entity_id
_entity_poly.type
_entity_poly.pdbx_seq_one_letter_code
_entity_poly.pdbx_strand_id
1 'polypeptide(L)' 'MGKSYLHLQDSEGYILAAASRLYSAYLTTSYYTGDNEAALMRKAIQEALQMAHAIDAAVIAENEVE' A
#
# COMPACT_ATOMS: atom_id res chain seq x y z
N MET A 1 -12.42 21.30 19.33
CA MET A 1 -11.53 20.74 18.30
C MET A 1 -12.37 19.83 17.42
N GLY A 2 -12.55 20.17 16.14
CA GLY A 2 -13.47 19.44 15.24
C GLY A 2 -13.00 18.01 14.99
N LYS A 3 -13.94 17.06 14.95
CA LYS A 3 -13.66 15.68 14.55
C LYS A 3 -13.18 15.70 13.09
N SER A 4 -11.90 15.44 12.89
CA SER A 4 -11.39 15.12 11.55
C SER A 4 -11.86 13.71 11.24
N TYR A 5 -12.93 13.60 10.46
CA TYR A 5 -13.31 12.33 9.86
C TYR A 5 -12.32 12.10 8.72
N LEU A 6 -11.36 11.20 8.93
CA LEU A 6 -10.46 10.76 7.88
C LEU A 6 -11.34 10.12 6.78
N HIS A 7 -11.50 10.81 5.67
CA HIS A 7 -12.19 10.30 4.50
C HIS A 7 -11.14 10.05 3.42
N LEU A 8 -10.87 8.78 3.18
CA LEU A 8 -9.98 8.34 2.10
C LEU A 8 -10.80 8.24 0.82
N GLN A 9 -10.21 8.62 -0.30
CA GLN A 9 -10.75 8.27 -1.61
C GLN A 9 -10.77 6.75 -1.79
N ASP A 10 -11.66 6.22 -2.64
CA ASP A 10 -11.78 4.77 -2.83
C ASP A 10 -10.44 4.13 -3.25
N SER A 11 -9.70 4.79 -4.14
CA SER A 11 -8.35 4.38 -4.56
C SER A 11 -7.36 4.31 -3.39
N GLU A 12 -7.38 5.31 -2.52
CA GLU A 12 -6.56 5.35 -1.31
C GLU A 12 -6.95 4.24 -0.33
N GLY A 13 -8.25 3.90 -0.25
CA GLY A 13 -8.76 2.77 0.53
C GLY A 13 -8.24 1.42 0.04
N TYR A 14 -8.21 1.19 -1.27
CA TYR A 14 -7.65 -0.03 -1.85
C TYR A 14 -6.14 -0.14 -1.61
N ILE A 15 -5.40 0.96 -1.80
CA ILE A 15 -3.95 1.01 -1.54
C ILE A 15 -3.66 0.78 -0.06
N LEU A 16 -4.43 1.40 0.85
CA LEU A 16 -4.31 1.17 2.29
C LEU A 16 -4.56 -0.29 2.66
N ALA A 17 -5.58 -0.93 2.05
CA ALA A 17 -5.86 -2.34 2.28
C ALA A 17 -4.74 -3.26 1.78
N ALA A 18 -4.07 -2.93 0.67
CA ALA A 18 -2.89 -3.66 0.20
C ALA A 18 -1.69 -3.46 1.14
N ALA A 19 -1.41 -2.20 1.51
CA ALA A 19 -0.32 -1.85 2.43
C ALA A 19 -0.50 -2.49 3.80
N SER A 20 -1.73 -2.57 4.34
CA SER A 20 -1.98 -3.21 5.64
C SER A 20 -1.67 -4.71 5.64
N ARG A 21 -1.93 -5.41 4.53
CA ARG A 21 -1.58 -6.83 4.36
C ARG A 21 -0.06 -7.03 4.30
N LEU A 22 0.64 -6.20 3.52
CA LEU A 22 2.11 -6.22 3.46
C LEU A 22 2.74 -5.94 4.81
N TYR A 23 2.25 -4.90 5.50
CA TYR A 23 2.75 -4.54 6.82
C TYR A 23 2.52 -5.66 7.84
N SER A 24 1.33 -6.26 7.84
CA SER A 24 1.04 -7.41 8.70
C SER A 24 1.97 -8.58 8.42
N ALA A 25 2.26 -8.87 7.15
CA ALA A 25 3.23 -9.90 6.77
C ALA A 25 4.63 -9.57 7.32
N TYR A 26 5.10 -8.33 7.20
CA TYR A 26 6.40 -7.93 7.73
C TYR A 26 6.53 -8.16 9.23
N LEU A 27 5.51 -7.85 10.01
CA LEU A 27 5.50 -8.07 11.46
C LEU A 27 5.60 -9.56 11.85
N THR A 28 5.20 -10.47 10.97
CA THR A 28 5.26 -11.93 11.23
C THR A 28 6.57 -12.60 10.79
N THR A 29 7.48 -11.85 10.20
CA THR A 29 8.73 -12.36 9.63
C THR A 29 9.94 -11.86 10.40
N SER A 30 11.14 -12.36 10.06
CA SER A 30 12.41 -11.85 10.59
C SER A 30 12.73 -10.40 10.19
N TYR A 31 11.90 -9.77 9.36
CA TYR A 31 12.04 -8.35 9.03
C TYR A 31 11.70 -7.44 10.21
N TYR A 32 10.90 -7.89 11.19
CA TYR A 32 10.57 -7.12 12.38
C TYR A 32 11.62 -7.30 13.48
N THR A 33 12.21 -6.19 13.92
CA THR A 33 13.29 -6.16 14.92
C THR A 33 12.85 -5.65 16.29
N GLY A 34 11.57 -5.26 16.45
CA GLY A 34 11.04 -4.71 17.70
C GLY A 34 11.11 -3.17 17.81
N ASP A 35 11.84 -2.53 16.90
CA ASP A 35 12.08 -1.07 16.90
C ASP A 35 11.95 -0.42 15.51
N ASN A 36 11.55 -1.21 14.51
CA ASN A 36 11.52 -0.80 13.10
C ASN A 36 10.11 -0.75 12.48
N GLU A 37 9.05 -0.72 13.28
CA GLU A 37 7.65 -0.66 12.84
C GLU A 37 7.41 0.46 11.83
N ALA A 38 7.91 1.66 12.12
CA ALA A 38 7.71 2.83 11.28
C ALA A 38 8.42 2.72 9.92
N ALA A 39 9.52 1.95 9.85
CA ALA A 39 10.23 1.70 8.60
C ALA A 39 9.50 0.65 7.77
N LEU A 40 9.04 -0.44 8.40
CA LEU A 40 8.26 -1.49 7.75
C LEU A 40 6.90 -0.98 7.24
N MET A 41 6.24 -0.09 7.99
CA MET A 41 5.00 0.55 7.55
C MET A 41 5.22 1.40 6.30
N ARG A 42 6.30 2.22 6.28
CA ARG A 42 6.67 3.02 5.10
C ARG A 42 6.99 2.14 3.90
N LYS A 43 7.72 1.05 4.11
CA LYS A 43 8.05 0.07 3.07
C LYS A 43 6.79 -0.56 2.48
N ALA A 44 5.86 -1.00 3.32
CA ALA A 44 4.60 -1.59 2.89
C ALA A 44 3.74 -0.62 2.06
N ILE A 45 3.69 0.66 2.42
CA ILE A 45 2.99 1.70 1.64
C ILE A 45 3.67 1.89 0.27
N GLN A 46 5.00 1.99 0.24
CA GLN A 46 5.75 2.18 -1.01
C GLN A 46 5.56 1.02 -1.98
N GLU A 47 5.58 -0.21 -1.49
CA GLU A 47 5.37 -1.39 -2.32
C GLU A 47 3.92 -1.53 -2.79
N ALA A 48 2.94 -1.16 -1.96
CA ALA A 48 1.55 -1.08 -2.39
C ALA A 48 1.35 -0.09 -3.54
N LEU A 49 2.01 1.07 -3.49
CA LEU A 49 2.01 2.05 -4.58
C LEU A 49 2.70 1.50 -5.84
N GLN A 50 3.85 0.84 -5.70
CA GLN A 50 4.54 0.21 -6.83
C GLN A 50 3.67 -0.84 -7.52
N MET A 51 2.95 -1.68 -6.75
CA MET A 51 1.99 -2.63 -7.31
C MET A 51 0.85 -1.94 -8.04
N ALA A 52 0.27 -0.87 -7.45
CA ALA A 52 -0.79 -0.11 -8.10
C ALA A 52 -0.34 0.49 -9.43
N HIS A 53 0.86 1.10 -9.49
CA HIS A 53 1.42 1.63 -10.73
C HIS A 53 1.73 0.55 -11.76
N ALA A 54 2.20 -0.63 -11.34
CA ALA A 54 2.45 -1.74 -12.25
C ALA A 54 1.15 -2.28 -12.87
N ILE A 55 0.07 -2.36 -12.10
CA ILE A 55 -1.25 -2.76 -12.60
C ILE A 55 -1.77 -1.72 -13.59
N ASP A 56 -1.72 -0.43 -13.24
CA ASP A 56 -2.14 0.66 -14.12
C ASP A 56 -1.41 0.63 -15.47
N ALA A 57 -0.08 0.47 -15.43
CA ALA A 57 0.74 0.35 -16.64
C ALA A 57 0.37 -0.90 -17.49
N ALA A 58 0.08 -2.03 -16.85
CA ALA A 58 -0.33 -3.25 -17.55
C ALA A 58 -1.69 -3.09 -18.23
N VAL A 59 -2.66 -2.47 -17.55
CA VAL A 59 -4.00 -2.21 -18.10
C VAL A 59 -3.92 -1.23 -19.28
N ILE A 60 -3.11 -0.18 -19.19
CA ILE A 60 -2.88 0.75 -20.31
C ILE A 60 -2.29 0.02 -21.51
N ALA A 61 -1.25 -0.81 -21.29
CA ALA A 61 -0.60 -1.55 -22.36
C ALA A 61 -1.56 -2.53 -23.06
N GLU A 62 -2.48 -3.17 -22.34
CA GLU A 62 -3.51 -4.03 -22.94
C GLU A 62 -4.49 -3.22 -23.81
N ASN A 63 -4.87 -2.01 -23.38
CA ASN A 63 -5.77 -1.15 -24.13
C ASN A 63 -5.13 -0.50 -25.39
N GLU A 64 -3.80 -0.44 -25.48
CA GLU A 64 -3.08 0.08 -26.67
C GLU A 64 -2.94 -0.96 -27.80
N VAL A 65 -3.25 -2.24 -27.54
CA VAL A 65 -3.09 -3.34 -28.50
C VAL A 65 -4.40 -3.63 -29.27
N GLU A 66 -5.52 -3.00 -28.90
CA GLU A 66 -6.76 -2.93 -29.70
C GLU A 66 -6.74 -1.80 -30.74
#